data_AF-A0A9W6TMZ2-F1
#
_entry.id   AF-A0A9W6TMZ2-F1
#
_cell.length_a   1.000
_cell.length_b   1.000
_cell.length_c   1.000
_cell.angle_alpha   90.00
_cell.angle_beta   90.00
_cell.angle_gamma   90.00
#
_symmetry.space_group_name_H-M   'P 1'
#
loop_
_entity.id
_entity.type
_entity.pdbx_description
1 polymer ?
#
loop_
_entity_poly.entity_id
_entity_poly.type
_entity_poly.pdbx_seq_one_letter_code
_entity_poly.pdbx_strand_id
1 'polypeptide(L)'
;MLQRVAGEVETDVNGLQVAIYDDEDLFWNYVMTDSNCDCYCKVSSKHTKGVFNVTATSSHNVTPFSFSVDIHEHLRPRFWYVALARCVPGGDEYEPSFAEITEANFRKYYFSSWYNIHMTQGDGGELPVQQQGMPTIYAVMTAIAGAAAAAQIVAVRGLRDSESFHPIMRILTLVVLFFFVCNALLLSHFTMYQFNGVGVPFFKYAANITQVFVRVGTLLLAMLIAKGWTINNVALDGQIKLSCVILAVLVLYLSMAMWYLVWLDPASTLYIYDSWPGLGICVMQLGVLGWFINTILETRSYEKASAKRYFFLRVSCWLW
;
A
#
# COMPACT_ATOMS: atom_id res chain seq x y z
N MET A 1 -20.84 5.60 -14.75
CA MET A 1 -19.83 6.68 -14.53
C MET A 1 -18.95 6.68 -15.76
N LEU A 2 -18.70 7.83 -16.41
CA LEU A 2 -17.84 7.85 -17.59
C LEU A 2 -16.39 7.65 -17.14
N GLN A 3 -15.78 6.54 -17.52
CA GLN A 3 -14.35 6.27 -17.28
C GLN A 3 -13.65 6.24 -18.64
N ARG A 4 -12.35 6.51 -18.67
CA ARG A 4 -11.58 6.49 -19.92
C ARG A 4 -10.24 5.81 -19.73
N VAL A 5 -9.94 4.88 -20.62
CA VAL A 5 -8.62 4.28 -20.78
C VAL A 5 -8.01 4.83 -22.05
N ALA A 6 -6.93 5.59 -21.92
CA ALA A 6 -6.18 6.14 -23.03
C ALA A 6 -4.72 5.75 -22.90
N GLY A 7 -4.02 5.65 -24.03
CA GLY A 7 -2.60 5.38 -23.98
C GLY A 7 -1.89 5.60 -25.30
N GLU A 8 -0.58 5.66 -25.19
CA GLU A 8 0.37 5.81 -26.28
C GLU A 8 1.33 4.63 -26.24
N VAL A 9 1.59 4.03 -27.41
CA VAL A 9 2.47 2.87 -27.56
C VAL A 9 3.45 3.16 -28.69
N GLU A 10 4.73 3.06 -28.38
CA GLU A 10 5.83 3.16 -29.34
C GLU A 10 6.51 1.80 -29.46
N THR A 11 6.61 1.32 -30.68
CA THR A 11 7.19 0.01 -30.97
C THR A 11 7.84 -0.02 -32.35
N ASP A 12 8.91 -0.81 -32.46
CA ASP A 12 9.59 -1.16 -33.71
C ASP A 12 9.08 -2.48 -34.31
N VAL A 13 8.16 -3.17 -33.62
CA VAL A 13 7.70 -4.51 -34.01
C VAL A 13 6.28 -4.52 -34.63
N ASN A 14 6.13 -5.25 -35.73
CA ASN A 14 4.84 -5.40 -36.43
C ASN A 14 3.95 -6.47 -35.80
N GLY A 15 2.63 -6.29 -35.78
CA GLY A 15 1.69 -7.29 -35.26
C GLY A 15 1.56 -7.29 -33.73
N LEU A 16 1.99 -6.20 -33.09
CA LEU A 16 1.68 -5.93 -31.69
C LEU A 16 0.22 -5.47 -31.57
N GLN A 17 -0.46 -5.93 -30.54
CA GLN A 17 -1.86 -5.60 -30.25
C GLN A 17 -2.01 -5.11 -28.82
N VAL A 18 -2.84 -4.09 -28.63
CA VAL A 18 -3.33 -3.66 -27.32
C VAL A 18 -4.68 -4.31 -27.10
N ALA A 19 -4.82 -5.12 -26.05
CA ALA A 19 -6.06 -5.76 -25.66
C ALA A 19 -6.52 -5.26 -24.30
N ILE A 20 -7.80 -4.92 -24.19
CA ILE A 20 -8.44 -4.40 -22.97
C ILE A 20 -9.41 -5.47 -22.45
N TYR A 21 -9.33 -5.76 -21.16
CA TYR A 21 -10.15 -6.73 -20.45
C TYR A 21 -10.77 -6.08 -19.21
N ASP A 22 -11.87 -6.66 -18.74
CA ASP A 22 -12.39 -6.43 -17.40
C ASP A 22 -12.26 -7.70 -16.54
N ASP A 23 -12.66 -7.57 -15.28
CA ASP A 23 -12.63 -8.64 -14.27
C ASP A 23 -13.79 -9.65 -14.36
N GLU A 24 -14.59 -9.63 -15.43
CA GLU A 24 -15.63 -10.63 -15.65
C GLU A 24 -15.02 -12.01 -15.99
N ASP A 25 -15.72 -13.07 -15.57
CA ASP A 25 -15.23 -14.45 -15.72
C ASP A 25 -14.90 -14.84 -17.16
N LEU A 26 -15.58 -14.22 -18.14
CA LEU A 26 -15.41 -14.50 -19.58
C LEU A 26 -14.22 -13.77 -20.24
N PHE A 27 -13.58 -12.85 -19.53
CA PHE A 27 -12.52 -11.98 -20.05
C PHE A 27 -11.18 -12.29 -19.37
N TRP A 28 -10.69 -11.44 -18.45
CA TRP A 28 -9.36 -11.59 -17.86
C TRP A 28 -9.17 -12.94 -17.15
N ASN A 29 -10.18 -13.37 -16.40
CA ASN A 29 -10.13 -14.64 -15.68
C ASN A 29 -10.02 -15.83 -16.66
N TYR A 30 -10.85 -15.85 -17.71
CA TYR A 30 -10.82 -16.89 -18.74
C TYR A 30 -9.46 -17.00 -19.43
N VAL A 31 -8.92 -15.88 -19.94
CA VAL A 31 -7.67 -15.90 -20.73
C VAL A 31 -6.42 -16.22 -19.89
N MET A 32 -6.50 -16.05 -18.58
CA MET A 32 -5.42 -16.40 -17.65
C MET A 32 -5.52 -17.82 -17.10
N THR A 33 -6.72 -18.40 -17.02
CA THR A 33 -6.93 -19.71 -16.38
C THR A 33 -7.12 -20.86 -17.35
N ASP A 34 -7.64 -20.61 -18.56
CA ASP A 34 -7.88 -21.66 -19.54
C ASP A 34 -6.59 -22.02 -20.29
N SER A 35 -6.15 -23.27 -20.11
CA SER A 35 -4.97 -23.83 -20.78
C SER A 35 -5.15 -24.06 -22.27
N ASN A 36 -6.40 -24.13 -22.76
CA ASN A 36 -6.70 -24.36 -24.18
C ASN A 36 -6.76 -23.07 -24.99
N CYS A 37 -6.74 -21.90 -24.34
CA CYS A 37 -6.80 -20.61 -25.01
C CYS A 37 -5.38 -20.18 -25.42
N ASP A 38 -5.05 -20.40 -26.69
CA ASP A 38 -3.80 -19.95 -27.31
C ASP A 38 -3.72 -18.42 -27.41
N CYS A 39 -2.55 -17.86 -27.77
CA CYS A 39 -2.40 -16.41 -27.87
C CYS A 39 -3.50 -15.73 -28.71
N TYR A 40 -3.91 -16.32 -29.85
CA TYR A 40 -4.94 -15.76 -30.72
C TYR A 40 -6.34 -15.79 -30.08
N CYS A 41 -6.65 -16.83 -29.30
CA CYS A 41 -7.84 -16.88 -28.47
C CYS A 41 -7.83 -15.75 -27.42
N LYS A 42 -6.70 -15.50 -26.76
CA LYS A 42 -6.58 -14.48 -25.71
C LYS A 42 -6.84 -13.06 -26.23
N VAL A 43 -6.31 -12.72 -27.41
CA VAL A 43 -6.50 -11.41 -28.05
C VAL A 43 -7.75 -11.31 -28.92
N SER A 44 -8.61 -12.34 -28.90
CA SER A 44 -9.83 -12.38 -29.71
C SER A 44 -10.85 -11.35 -29.23
N SER A 45 -11.64 -10.79 -30.15
CA SER A 45 -12.79 -9.93 -29.82
C SER A 45 -13.87 -10.62 -29.00
N LYS A 46 -13.85 -11.96 -28.90
CA LYS A 46 -14.75 -12.73 -28.04
C LYS A 46 -14.41 -12.64 -26.55
N HIS A 47 -13.13 -12.46 -26.23
CA HIS A 47 -12.60 -12.47 -24.86
C HIS A 47 -11.95 -11.15 -24.47
N THR A 48 -12.13 -10.11 -25.28
CA THR A 48 -11.65 -8.74 -25.03
C THR A 48 -12.81 -7.76 -25.08
N LYS A 49 -12.71 -6.67 -24.33
CA LYS A 49 -13.63 -5.53 -24.43
C LYS A 49 -13.23 -4.57 -25.55
N GLY A 50 -11.94 -4.57 -25.91
CA GLY A 50 -11.41 -3.82 -27.03
C GLY A 50 -10.05 -4.38 -27.44
N VAL A 51 -9.78 -4.42 -28.75
CA VAL A 51 -8.50 -4.83 -29.30
C VAL A 51 -8.08 -3.89 -30.42
N PHE A 52 -6.83 -3.44 -30.38
CA PHE A 52 -6.27 -2.48 -31.32
C PHE A 52 -4.95 -2.98 -31.88
N ASN A 53 -4.81 -2.97 -33.21
CA ASN A 53 -3.54 -3.27 -33.86
C ASN A 53 -2.63 -2.04 -33.74
N VAL A 54 -1.45 -2.24 -33.13
CA VAL A 54 -0.45 -1.18 -32.97
C VAL A 54 0.35 -1.04 -34.25
N THR A 55 0.40 0.18 -34.79
CA THR A 55 1.21 0.50 -35.97
C THR A 55 2.67 0.68 -35.54
N ALA A 56 3.58 -0.08 -36.15
CA ALA A 56 5.01 0.06 -35.86
C ALA A 56 5.57 1.36 -36.44
N THR A 57 6.39 2.05 -35.64
CA THR A 57 7.06 3.31 -36.02
C THR A 57 8.38 3.00 -36.72
N SER A 58 8.34 2.79 -38.03
CA SER A 58 9.54 2.43 -38.83
C SER A 58 10.17 3.61 -39.59
N SER A 59 9.69 4.84 -39.41
CA SER A 59 10.18 6.02 -40.14
C SER A 59 10.62 7.14 -39.20
N HIS A 60 11.57 7.96 -39.63
CA HIS A 60 12.20 9.07 -38.90
C HIS A 60 11.25 10.12 -38.27
N ASN A 61 9.93 10.04 -38.50
CA ASN A 61 8.91 10.71 -37.69
C ASN A 61 8.24 9.68 -36.76
N VAL A 62 8.67 9.69 -35.50
CA VAL A 62 8.18 8.83 -34.43
C VAL A 62 6.91 9.43 -33.84
N THR A 63 5.75 9.14 -34.45
CA THR A 63 4.46 9.42 -33.80
C THR A 63 3.98 8.15 -33.09
N PRO A 64 3.85 8.15 -31.76
CA PRO A 64 3.38 6.97 -31.05
C PRO A 64 1.95 6.61 -31.46
N PHE A 65 1.62 5.33 -31.47
CA PHE A 65 0.26 4.86 -31.69
C PHE A 65 -0.58 5.24 -30.47
N SER A 66 -1.65 6.03 -30.66
CA SER A 66 -2.56 6.43 -29.59
C SER A 66 -3.89 5.71 -29.69
N PHE A 67 -4.45 5.32 -28.54
CA PHE A 67 -5.78 4.76 -28.42
C PHE A 67 -6.53 5.42 -27.25
N SER A 68 -7.85 5.46 -27.36
CA SER A 68 -8.72 5.98 -26.30
C SER A 68 -10.06 5.24 -26.35
N VAL A 69 -10.48 4.70 -25.21
CA VAL A 69 -11.72 3.97 -25.04
C VAL A 69 -12.51 4.54 -23.87
N ASP A 70 -13.75 4.94 -24.16
CA ASP A 70 -14.69 5.42 -23.16
C ASP A 70 -15.49 4.25 -22.59
N ILE A 71 -15.29 4.00 -21.30
CA ILE A 71 -15.93 2.92 -20.55
C ILE A 71 -17.23 3.43 -19.93
N HIS A 72 -18.31 2.71 -20.22
CA HIS A 72 -19.64 2.98 -19.72
C HIS A 72 -20.10 1.81 -18.85
N GLU A 73 -19.68 1.82 -17.59
CA GLU A 73 -20.13 0.84 -16.60
C GLU A 73 -21.15 1.47 -15.64
N HIS A 74 -22.24 0.74 -15.38
CA HIS A 74 -23.43 1.25 -14.70
C HIS A 74 -23.77 0.45 -13.43
N LEU A 75 -23.30 -0.79 -13.29
CA LEU A 75 -23.70 -1.66 -12.18
C LEU A 75 -22.75 -1.57 -10.98
N ARG A 76 -21.44 -1.68 -11.23
CA ARG A 76 -20.40 -1.61 -10.19
C ARG A 76 -19.05 -1.18 -10.76
N PRO A 77 -18.16 -0.57 -9.96
CA PRO A 77 -16.75 -0.43 -10.33
C PRO A 77 -16.11 -1.80 -10.59
N ARG A 78 -15.24 -1.86 -11.60
CA ARG A 78 -14.54 -3.08 -12.01
C ARG A 78 -13.05 -2.83 -12.13
N PHE A 79 -12.27 -3.89 -12.03
CA PHE A 79 -10.87 -3.85 -12.42
C PHE A 79 -10.75 -4.00 -13.94
N TRP A 80 -9.91 -3.16 -14.53
CA TRP A 80 -9.63 -3.13 -15.95
C TRP A 80 -8.17 -3.49 -16.17
N TYR A 81 -7.92 -4.32 -17.17
CA TYR A 81 -6.60 -4.80 -17.53
C TYR A 81 -6.29 -4.39 -18.96
N VAL A 82 -5.07 -3.92 -19.18
CA VAL A 82 -4.54 -3.59 -20.51
C VAL A 82 -3.33 -4.45 -20.74
N ALA A 83 -3.35 -5.26 -21.79
CA ALA A 83 -2.24 -6.12 -22.16
C ALA A 83 -1.69 -5.73 -23.55
N LEU A 84 -0.37 -5.69 -23.65
CA LEU A 84 0.35 -5.68 -24.91
C LEU A 84 0.67 -7.12 -25.29
N ALA A 85 0.18 -7.56 -26.44
CA ALA A 85 0.31 -8.94 -26.89
C ALA A 85 0.78 -9.01 -28.34
N ARG A 86 1.66 -9.96 -28.63
CA ARG A 86 2.15 -10.26 -29.98
C ARG A 86 2.13 -11.77 -30.15
N CYS A 87 1.20 -12.26 -30.97
CA CYS A 87 1.09 -13.68 -31.22
C CYS A 87 2.08 -14.12 -32.29
N VAL A 88 3.04 -14.96 -31.89
CA VAL A 88 4.07 -15.54 -32.76
C VAL A 88 3.85 -17.06 -32.79
N PRO A 89 3.80 -17.69 -33.98
CA PRO A 89 3.65 -19.14 -34.08
C PRO A 89 4.74 -19.89 -33.30
N GLY A 90 4.31 -20.79 -32.41
CA GLY A 90 5.19 -21.54 -31.51
C GLY A 90 5.79 -20.72 -30.36
N GLY A 91 5.34 -19.47 -30.15
CA GLY A 91 5.81 -18.63 -29.06
C GLY A 91 5.35 -19.10 -27.68
N ASP A 92 4.12 -19.62 -27.58
CA ASP A 92 3.56 -20.11 -26.32
C ASP A 92 4.33 -21.33 -25.76
N GLU A 93 5.00 -22.10 -26.61
CA GLU A 93 5.82 -23.27 -26.24
C GLU A 93 7.33 -22.91 -26.09
N TYR A 94 7.71 -21.67 -26.41
CA TYR A 94 9.12 -21.26 -26.44
C TYR A 94 9.60 -20.80 -25.07
N GLU A 95 10.04 -21.74 -24.23
CA GLU A 95 10.65 -21.49 -22.91
C GLU A 95 12.14 -21.90 -22.89
N PRO A 96 13.04 -21.14 -23.54
CA PRO A 96 14.45 -21.49 -23.59
C PRO A 96 15.11 -21.29 -22.22
N SER A 97 16.12 -22.12 -21.91
CA SER A 97 17.03 -21.77 -20.82
C SER A 97 17.86 -20.53 -21.20
N PHE A 98 18.28 -19.72 -20.21
CA PHE A 98 19.04 -18.48 -20.47
C PHE A 98 20.31 -18.71 -21.32
N ALA A 99 20.91 -19.90 -21.25
CA ALA A 99 22.09 -20.28 -22.02
C ALA A 99 21.80 -20.58 -23.52
N GLU A 100 20.54 -20.82 -23.88
CA GLU A 100 20.10 -21.22 -25.24
C GLU A 100 19.49 -20.05 -26.03
N ILE A 101 19.42 -18.86 -25.43
CA ILE A 101 18.87 -17.66 -26.07
C ILE A 101 19.89 -17.10 -27.06
N THR A 102 19.54 -17.17 -28.34
CA THR A 102 20.25 -16.45 -29.42
C THR A 102 19.57 -15.12 -29.71
N GLU A 103 20.30 -14.13 -30.23
CA GLU A 103 19.72 -12.82 -30.59
C GLU A 103 18.55 -12.97 -31.59
N ALA A 104 18.67 -13.88 -32.56
CA ALA A 104 17.63 -14.12 -33.55
C ALA A 104 16.34 -14.68 -32.93
N ASN A 105 16.45 -15.64 -32.01
CA ASN A 105 15.29 -16.17 -31.31
C ASN A 105 14.72 -15.13 -30.34
N PHE A 106 15.58 -14.35 -29.67
CA PHE A 106 15.14 -13.28 -28.78
C PHE A 106 14.28 -12.26 -29.51
N ARG A 107 14.74 -11.74 -30.67
CA ARG A 107 13.96 -10.80 -31.49
C ARG A 107 12.71 -11.40 -32.12
N LYS A 108 12.65 -12.73 -32.26
CA LYS A 108 11.48 -13.43 -32.82
C LYS A 108 10.36 -13.55 -31.79
N TYR A 109 10.68 -13.97 -30.57
CA TYR A 109 9.70 -14.33 -29.54
C TYR A 109 9.48 -13.25 -28.48
N TYR A 110 10.46 -12.38 -28.24
CA TYR A 110 10.35 -11.26 -27.32
C TYR A 110 10.27 -9.93 -28.07
N PHE A 111 9.64 -8.94 -27.44
CA PHE A 111 9.55 -7.59 -27.94
C PHE A 111 9.75 -6.59 -26.80
N SER A 112 10.22 -5.40 -27.14
CA SER A 112 10.26 -4.25 -26.25
C SER A 112 9.37 -3.16 -26.83
N SER A 113 8.60 -2.50 -25.96
CA SER A 113 7.77 -1.36 -26.37
C SER A 113 7.74 -0.35 -25.24
N TRP A 114 7.78 0.92 -25.60
CA TRP A 114 7.52 2.02 -24.68
C TRP A 114 6.02 2.28 -24.68
N TYR A 115 5.43 2.38 -23.50
CA TYR A 115 4.01 2.66 -23.37
C TYR A 115 3.77 3.68 -22.28
N ASN A 116 2.73 4.48 -22.47
CA ASN A 116 2.17 5.33 -21.45
C ASN A 116 0.65 5.12 -21.44
N ILE A 117 0.10 4.64 -20.32
CA ILE A 117 -1.31 4.30 -20.20
C ILE A 117 -1.90 5.11 -19.04
N HIS A 118 -2.96 5.84 -19.34
CA HIS A 118 -3.72 6.65 -18.41
C HIS A 118 -5.12 6.06 -18.24
N MET A 119 -5.46 5.71 -17.00
CA MET A 119 -6.79 5.24 -16.62
C MET A 119 -7.46 6.31 -15.77
N THR A 120 -8.42 7.03 -16.35
CA THR A 120 -9.06 8.18 -15.72
C THR A 120 -10.49 7.87 -15.32
N GLN A 121 -10.86 8.34 -14.13
CA GLN A 121 -12.22 8.29 -13.60
C GLN A 121 -13.05 9.49 -14.12
N GLY A 122 -14.35 9.49 -13.84
CA GLY A 122 -15.26 10.54 -14.32
C GLY A 122 -15.00 11.95 -13.75
N ASP A 123 -14.22 12.05 -12.67
CA ASP A 123 -13.72 13.31 -12.10
C ASP A 123 -12.39 13.78 -12.73
N GLY A 124 -11.87 13.02 -13.71
CA GLY A 124 -10.58 13.27 -14.36
C GLY A 124 -9.38 12.80 -13.55
N GLY A 125 -9.57 12.21 -12.36
CA GLY A 125 -8.49 11.67 -11.56
C GLY A 125 -8.07 10.27 -12.00
N GLU A 126 -6.80 9.92 -11.79
CA GLU A 126 -6.26 8.58 -12.06
C GLU A 126 -6.28 7.65 -10.84
N LEU A 127 -6.91 8.10 -9.74
CA LEU A 127 -7.05 7.30 -8.55
C LEU A 127 -8.08 6.18 -8.76
N PRO A 128 -7.79 4.94 -8.36
CA PRO A 128 -8.77 3.87 -8.41
C PRO A 128 -9.91 4.16 -7.42
N VAL A 129 -11.10 3.63 -7.71
CA VAL A 129 -12.31 3.88 -6.91
C VAL A 129 -12.11 3.53 -5.43
N GLN A 130 -11.34 2.48 -5.11
CA GLN A 130 -11.05 2.11 -3.71
C GLN A 130 -10.21 3.15 -2.95
N GLN A 131 -9.47 4.01 -3.66
CA GLN A 131 -8.60 5.04 -3.10
C GLN A 131 -9.13 6.45 -3.35
N GLN A 132 -10.33 6.56 -3.91
CA GLN A 132 -10.98 7.84 -4.11
C GLN A 132 -11.24 8.51 -2.74
N GLY A 133 -10.85 9.78 -2.61
CA GLY A 133 -10.94 10.51 -1.35
C GLY A 133 -9.74 10.32 -0.38
N MET A 134 -8.78 9.45 -0.69
CA MET A 134 -7.54 9.34 0.09
C MET A 134 -6.80 10.69 0.24
N PRO A 135 -6.65 11.54 -0.80
CA PRO A 135 -6.04 12.86 -0.63
C PRO A 135 -6.76 13.70 0.43
N THR A 136 -8.09 13.71 0.44
CA THR A 136 -8.90 14.46 1.42
C THR A 136 -8.70 13.93 2.84
N ILE A 137 -8.72 12.60 3.02
CA ILE A 137 -8.52 11.97 4.33
C ILE A 137 -7.13 12.31 4.86
N TYR A 138 -6.08 12.14 4.05
CA TYR A 138 -4.72 12.47 4.47
C TYR A 138 -4.50 13.97 4.67
N ALA A 139 -5.22 14.84 3.97
CA ALA A 139 -5.17 16.28 4.21
C ALA A 139 -5.71 16.62 5.60
N VAL A 140 -6.88 16.08 5.96
CA VAL A 140 -7.48 16.27 7.29
C VAL A 140 -6.59 15.67 8.37
N MET A 141 -6.09 14.45 8.18
CA MET A 141 -5.21 13.79 9.16
C MET A 141 -3.88 14.51 9.31
N THR A 142 -3.30 15.04 8.23
CA THR A 142 -2.08 15.86 8.29
C THR A 142 -2.32 17.15 9.05
N ALA A 143 -3.47 17.82 8.85
CA ALA A 143 -3.82 19.04 9.59
C ALA A 143 -3.98 18.76 11.10
N ILE A 144 -4.71 17.71 11.47
CA ILE A 144 -4.90 17.31 12.86
C ILE A 144 -3.55 16.90 13.50
N ALA A 145 -2.77 16.06 12.81
CA ALA A 145 -1.46 15.64 13.28
C ALA A 145 -0.48 16.81 13.39
N GLY A 146 -0.56 17.79 12.49
CA GLY A 146 0.24 19.01 12.53
C GLY A 146 -0.11 19.89 13.72
N ALA A 147 -1.39 20.07 14.02
CA ALA A 147 -1.85 20.77 15.21
C ALA A 147 -1.39 20.06 16.50
N ALA A 148 -1.52 18.73 16.55
CA ALA A 148 -1.03 17.92 17.66
C ALA A 148 0.50 18.03 17.83
N ALA A 149 1.26 17.96 16.73
CA ALA A 149 2.71 18.11 16.74
C ALA A 149 3.13 19.50 17.24
N ALA A 150 2.47 20.57 16.78
CA ALA A 150 2.73 21.92 17.24
C ALA A 150 2.45 22.07 18.74
N ALA A 151 1.31 21.56 19.22
CA ALA A 151 0.96 21.57 20.64
C ALA A 151 1.99 20.80 21.49
N GLN A 152 2.44 19.63 21.03
CA GLN A 152 3.48 18.85 21.71
C GLN A 152 4.83 19.58 21.75
N ILE A 153 5.25 20.23 20.66
CA ILE A 153 6.48 21.01 20.62
C ILE A 153 6.42 22.18 21.61
N VAL A 154 5.29 22.89 21.68
CA VAL A 154 5.10 23.99 22.64
C VAL A 154 5.15 23.48 24.08
N ALA A 155 4.45 22.38 24.38
CA ALA A 155 4.47 21.75 25.70
C ALA A 155 5.89 21.34 26.11
N VAL A 156 6.63 20.66 25.23
CA VAL A 156 8.01 20.23 25.47
C VAL A 156 8.95 21.42 25.72
N ARG A 157 8.78 22.52 24.98
CA ARG A 157 9.57 23.74 25.21
C ARG A 157 9.31 24.35 26.58
N GLY A 158 8.05 24.42 27.02
CA GLY A 158 7.70 24.92 28.35
C GLY A 158 8.15 24.01 29.50
N LEU A 159 8.25 22.71 29.25
CA LEU A 159 8.71 21.71 30.22
C LEU A 159 10.24 21.52 30.24
N ARG A 160 10.98 22.18 29.33
CA ARG A 160 12.43 22.03 29.20
C ARG A 160 13.19 22.55 30.43
N ASP A 161 12.63 23.54 31.10
CA ASP A 161 13.19 24.16 32.31
C ASP A 161 12.74 23.44 33.60
N SER A 162 11.84 22.45 33.48
CA SER A 162 11.43 21.61 34.60
C SER A 162 12.26 20.33 34.64
N GLU A 163 12.78 19.94 35.81
CA GLU A 163 13.58 18.70 35.98
C GLU A 163 12.80 17.40 35.72
N SER A 164 11.52 17.50 35.33
CA SER A 164 10.61 16.38 35.07
C SER A 164 10.47 16.07 33.57
N PHE A 165 11.53 16.18 32.78
CA PHE A 165 11.52 15.74 31.39
C PHE A 165 11.50 14.21 31.31
N HIS A 166 10.33 13.63 31.58
CA HIS A 166 10.13 12.19 31.63
C HIS A 166 10.38 11.54 30.26
N PRO A 167 11.09 10.40 30.20
CA PRO A 167 11.34 9.64 28.97
C PRO A 167 10.07 9.35 28.15
N ILE A 168 8.91 9.24 28.81
CA ILE A 168 7.60 9.06 28.17
C ILE A 168 7.25 10.24 27.25
N MET A 169 7.50 11.48 27.67
CA MET A 169 7.23 12.67 26.87
C MET A 169 8.11 12.74 25.61
N ARG A 170 9.36 12.25 25.70
CA ARG A 170 10.25 12.12 24.52
C ARG A 170 9.68 11.12 23.51
N ILE A 171 9.27 9.94 23.97
CA ILE A 171 8.69 8.91 23.11
C ILE A 171 7.40 9.42 22.46
N LEU A 172 6.49 10.02 23.24
CA LEU A 172 5.26 10.61 22.73
C LEU A 172 5.54 11.67 21.66
N THR A 173 6.51 12.56 21.89
CA THR A 173 6.88 13.59 20.92
C THR A 173 7.38 12.98 19.62
N LEU A 174 8.26 11.97 19.68
CA LEU A 174 8.75 11.27 18.50
C LEU A 174 7.61 10.58 17.73
N VAL A 175 6.70 9.89 18.42
CA VAL A 175 5.56 9.21 17.80
C VAL A 175 4.65 10.22 17.08
N VAL A 176 4.31 11.34 17.72
CA VAL A 176 3.45 12.38 17.12
C VAL A 176 4.13 13.02 15.90
N LEU A 177 5.43 13.30 15.99
CA LEU A 177 6.19 13.85 14.85
C LEU A 177 6.25 12.86 13.68
N PHE A 178 6.55 11.59 13.94
CA PHE A 178 6.54 10.56 12.90
C PHE A 178 5.14 10.35 12.30
N PHE A 179 4.09 10.45 13.11
CA PHE A 179 2.72 10.38 12.62
C PHE A 179 2.40 11.54 11.68
N PHE A 180 2.80 12.76 12.03
CA PHE A 180 2.66 13.92 11.14
C PHE A 180 3.43 13.74 9.82
N VAL A 181 4.71 13.36 9.89
CA VAL A 181 5.56 13.15 8.70
C VAL A 181 4.97 12.06 7.80
N CYS A 182 4.53 10.94 8.37
CA CYS A 182 3.89 9.85 7.62
C CYS A 182 2.65 10.34 6.86
N ASN A 183 1.75 11.07 7.51
CA ASN A 183 0.52 11.56 6.87
C ASN A 183 0.83 12.61 5.79
N ALA A 184 1.81 13.49 6.01
CA ALA A 184 2.22 14.48 5.01
C ALA A 184 2.83 13.83 3.76
N LEU A 185 3.63 12.76 3.91
CA LEU A 185 4.17 11.99 2.80
C LEU A 185 3.09 11.22 2.02
N LEU A 186 2.09 10.68 2.71
CA LEU A 186 0.95 10.02 2.03
C LEU A 186 0.07 11.03 1.30
N LEU A 187 -0.18 12.19 1.91
CA LEU A 187 -0.91 13.28 1.27
C LEU A 187 -0.22 13.69 -0.05
N SER A 188 1.09 13.93 -0.03
CA SER A 188 1.82 14.32 -1.24
C SER A 188 1.82 13.20 -2.29
N HIS A 189 1.99 11.94 -1.87
CA HIS A 189 1.90 10.78 -2.76
C HIS A 189 0.54 10.70 -3.46
N PHE A 190 -0.56 10.69 -2.71
CA PHE A 190 -1.91 10.54 -3.25
C PHE A 190 -2.36 11.76 -4.05
N THR A 191 -1.91 12.95 -3.69
CA THR A 191 -2.17 14.17 -4.48
C THR A 191 -1.50 14.06 -5.85
N MET A 192 -0.25 13.60 -5.92
CA MET A 192 0.43 13.38 -7.21
C MET A 192 -0.18 12.22 -7.98
N TYR A 193 -0.57 11.14 -7.29
CA TYR A 193 -1.21 9.97 -7.89
C TYR A 193 -2.49 10.35 -8.64
N GLN A 194 -3.29 11.28 -8.10
CA GLN A 194 -4.47 11.77 -8.79
C GLN A 194 -4.20 12.31 -10.21
N PHE A 195 -3.00 12.84 -10.47
CA PHE A 195 -2.66 13.47 -11.75
C PHE A 195 -1.79 12.62 -12.69
N ASN A 196 -1.10 11.60 -12.18
CA ASN A 196 -0.11 10.84 -12.96
C ASN A 196 -0.25 9.32 -12.88
N GLY A 197 -1.24 8.79 -12.14
CA GLY A 197 -1.51 7.35 -12.07
C GLY A 197 -0.48 6.53 -11.28
N VAL A 198 0.58 7.15 -10.74
CA VAL A 198 1.68 6.45 -10.04
C VAL A 198 2.00 7.06 -8.68
N GLY A 199 1.81 8.37 -8.55
CA GLY A 199 2.24 9.19 -7.43
C GLY A 199 3.76 9.30 -7.34
N VAL A 200 4.26 9.50 -6.13
CA VAL A 200 5.70 9.45 -5.82
C VAL A 200 5.98 8.17 -5.04
N PRO A 201 6.51 7.10 -5.66
CA PRO A 201 6.70 5.80 -4.98
C PRO A 201 7.58 5.92 -3.73
N PHE A 202 8.63 6.75 -3.80
CA PHE A 202 9.51 7.01 -2.66
C PHE A 202 8.74 7.52 -1.43
N PHE A 203 7.79 8.45 -1.60
CA PHE A 203 6.99 8.97 -0.48
C PHE A 203 6.08 7.91 0.11
N LYS A 204 5.48 7.04 -0.71
CA LYS A 204 4.69 5.89 -0.23
C LYS A 204 5.54 4.95 0.62
N TYR A 205 6.72 4.55 0.15
CA TYR A 205 7.60 3.64 0.90
C TYR A 205 8.13 4.29 2.19
N ALA A 206 8.60 5.53 2.12
CA ALA A 206 9.08 6.27 3.30
C ALA A 206 7.98 6.46 4.35
N ALA A 207 6.76 6.76 3.91
CA ALA A 207 5.60 6.85 4.79
C ALA A 207 5.28 5.50 5.45
N ASN A 208 5.23 4.41 4.68
CA ASN A 208 4.96 3.08 5.21
C ASN A 208 5.98 2.66 6.28
N ILE A 209 7.28 2.93 6.06
CA ILE A 209 8.33 2.67 7.05
C ILE A 209 8.09 3.50 8.31
N THR A 210 7.81 4.78 8.14
CA THR A 210 7.53 5.70 9.26
C THR A 210 6.27 5.28 10.02
N GLN A 211 5.25 4.76 9.32
CA GLN A 211 4.03 4.24 9.91
C GLN A 211 4.31 3.03 10.81
N VAL A 212 5.23 2.14 10.43
CA VAL A 212 5.66 1.02 11.29
C VAL A 212 6.27 1.55 12.59
N PHE A 213 7.14 2.57 12.52
CA PHE A 213 7.69 3.20 13.72
C PHE A 213 6.62 3.85 14.60
N VAL A 214 5.62 4.51 14.01
CA VAL A 214 4.47 5.06 14.76
C VAL A 214 3.71 3.95 15.47
N ARG A 215 3.39 2.84 14.78
CA ARG A 215 2.64 1.73 15.37
C ARG A 215 3.40 1.08 16.53
N VAL A 216 4.68 0.76 16.32
CA VAL A 216 5.54 0.19 17.37
C VAL A 216 5.72 1.15 18.54
N GLY A 217 5.96 2.43 18.26
CA GLY A 217 6.11 3.46 19.28
C GLY A 217 4.83 3.70 20.08
N THR A 218 3.67 3.64 19.44
CA THR A 218 2.36 3.77 20.10
C THR A 218 2.08 2.55 21.01
N LEU A 219 2.36 1.34 20.53
CA LEU A 219 2.24 0.12 21.33
C LEU A 219 3.18 0.14 22.55
N LEU A 220 4.44 0.55 22.34
CA LEU A 220 5.40 0.74 23.41
C LEU A 220 4.85 1.74 24.43
N LEU A 221 4.43 2.93 23.98
CA LEU A 221 3.90 3.97 24.84
C LEU A 221 2.68 3.49 25.64
N ALA A 222 1.72 2.81 25.00
CA ALA A 222 0.55 2.25 25.65
C ALA A 222 0.93 1.27 26.76
N MET A 223 1.83 0.32 26.47
CA MET A 223 2.28 -0.66 27.46
C MET A 223 3.06 -0.04 28.62
N LEU A 224 3.88 0.99 28.36
CA LEU A 224 4.59 1.73 29.39
C LEU A 224 3.62 2.46 30.33
N ILE A 225 2.57 3.07 29.77
CA ILE A 225 1.50 3.72 30.55
C ILE A 225 0.73 2.69 31.36
N ALA A 226 0.36 1.55 30.77
CA ALA A 226 -0.37 0.48 31.45
C ALA A 226 0.38 -0.05 32.68
N LYS A 227 1.70 -0.26 32.56
CA LYS A 227 2.55 -0.68 33.68
C LYS A 227 2.87 0.42 34.68
N GLY A 228 2.51 1.67 34.40
CA GLY A 228 2.86 2.82 35.24
C GLY A 228 4.37 3.08 35.29
N TRP A 229 5.12 2.74 34.24
CA TRP A 229 6.56 3.02 34.16
C TRP A 229 6.79 4.52 34.32
N THR A 230 7.81 4.91 35.11
CA THR A 230 8.08 6.29 35.55
C THR A 230 7.08 6.93 36.53
N ILE A 231 5.90 6.33 36.77
CA ILE A 231 4.92 6.80 37.76
C ILE A 231 5.08 6.05 39.10
N ASN A 232 5.23 4.72 39.07
CA ASN A 232 5.27 3.89 40.28
C ASN A 232 6.57 3.07 40.44
N ASN A 233 7.39 2.87 39.40
CA ASN A 233 8.62 2.06 39.46
C ASN A 233 9.75 2.62 38.58
N VAL A 234 11.00 2.51 39.08
CA VAL A 234 12.24 2.87 38.37
C VAL A 234 12.68 1.77 37.39
N ALA A 235 12.38 0.49 37.70
CA ALA A 235 12.68 -0.66 36.84
C ALA A 235 11.43 -1.14 36.09
N LEU A 236 11.57 -1.45 34.80
CA LEU A 236 10.48 -1.96 33.97
C LEU A 236 10.37 -3.48 34.17
N ASP A 237 9.48 -3.93 35.07
CA ASP A 237 9.23 -5.36 35.23
C ASP A 237 8.66 -5.96 33.93
N GLY A 238 9.22 -7.08 33.49
CA GLY A 238 8.87 -7.71 32.21
C GLY A 238 9.37 -6.99 30.95
N GLN A 239 10.47 -6.24 31.01
CA GLN A 239 11.13 -5.63 29.86
C GLN A 239 11.45 -6.65 28.75
N ILE A 240 11.91 -7.84 29.10
CA ILE A 240 12.22 -8.92 28.14
C ILE A 240 10.97 -9.31 27.34
N LYS A 241 9.84 -9.54 28.02
CA LYS A 241 8.57 -9.88 27.35
C LYS A 241 8.12 -8.79 26.38
N LEU A 242 8.26 -7.53 26.78
CA LEU A 242 7.90 -6.38 25.94
C LEU A 242 8.84 -6.24 24.73
N SER A 243 10.15 -6.39 24.93
CA SER A 243 11.12 -6.40 23.82
C SER A 243 10.87 -7.56 22.85
N CYS A 244 10.53 -8.76 23.35
CA CYS A 244 10.16 -9.90 22.50
C CYS A 244 8.92 -9.60 21.66
N VAL A 245 7.88 -8.99 22.25
CA VAL A 245 6.67 -8.61 21.50
C VAL A 245 7.00 -7.57 20.43
N ILE A 246 7.77 -6.52 20.75
CA ILE A 246 8.16 -5.51 19.78
C ILE A 246 8.98 -6.12 18.64
N LEU A 247 9.92 -7.01 18.96
CA LEU A 247 10.71 -7.72 17.95
C LEU A 247 9.82 -8.60 17.06
N ALA A 248 8.87 -9.33 17.64
CA ALA A 248 7.91 -10.14 16.90
C ALA A 248 7.05 -9.28 15.95
N VAL A 249 6.60 -8.11 16.43
CA VAL A 249 5.85 -7.15 15.60
C VAL A 249 6.69 -6.69 14.41
N LEU A 250 7.94 -6.31 14.64
CA LEU A 250 8.85 -5.86 13.58
C LEU A 250 9.11 -6.97 12.56
N VAL A 251 9.36 -8.20 13.01
CA VAL A 251 9.57 -9.35 12.13
C VAL A 251 8.34 -9.62 11.26
N LEU A 252 7.13 -9.53 11.83
CA LEU A 252 5.90 -9.69 11.05
C LEU A 252 5.73 -8.61 9.99
N TYR A 253 5.99 -7.33 10.30
CA TYR A 253 5.96 -6.27 9.29
C TYR A 253 7.02 -6.45 8.19
N LEU A 254 8.22 -6.92 8.55
CA LEU A 254 9.25 -7.26 7.56
C LEU A 254 8.82 -8.44 6.69
N SER A 255 8.21 -9.48 7.27
CA SER A 255 7.70 -10.62 6.52
C SER A 255 6.58 -10.24 5.55
N MET A 256 5.71 -9.30 5.93
CA MET A 256 4.67 -8.74 5.05
C MET A 256 5.29 -7.97 3.88
N ALA A 257 6.35 -7.19 4.11
CA ALA A 257 7.07 -6.50 3.05
C ALA A 257 7.75 -7.49 2.08
N MET A 258 8.36 -8.56 2.60
CA MET A 258 8.96 -9.61 1.77
C MET A 258 7.90 -10.37 0.95
N TRP A 259 6.73 -10.66 1.54
CA TRP A 259 5.61 -11.26 0.84
C TRP A 259 5.17 -10.42 -0.36
N TYR A 260 5.04 -9.11 -0.16
CA TYR A 260 4.66 -8.16 -1.20
C TYR A 260 5.66 -8.09 -2.35
N LEU A 261 6.97 -8.19 -2.07
CA LEU A 261 8.01 -8.06 -3.09
C LEU A 261 8.30 -9.36 -3.86
N VAL A 262 8.12 -10.52 -3.23
CA VAL A 262 8.54 -11.81 -3.80
C VAL A 262 7.36 -12.64 -4.32
N TRP A 263 6.22 -12.60 -3.64
CA TRP A 263 5.14 -13.56 -3.86
C TRP A 263 3.86 -12.94 -4.43
N LEU A 264 3.65 -11.64 -4.25
CA LEU A 264 2.44 -10.97 -4.75
C LEU A 264 2.61 -10.62 -6.23
N ASP A 265 1.73 -11.19 -7.06
CA ASP A 265 1.62 -10.80 -8.47
C ASP A 265 1.20 -9.32 -8.56
N PRO A 266 1.92 -8.46 -9.31
CA PRO A 266 1.54 -7.06 -9.54
C PRO A 266 0.12 -6.88 -10.09
N ALA A 267 -0.42 -7.87 -10.81
CA ALA A 267 -1.79 -7.85 -11.33
C ALA A 267 -2.85 -8.29 -10.31
N SER A 268 -2.44 -8.80 -9.14
CA SER A 268 -3.35 -9.24 -8.09
C SER A 268 -4.02 -8.05 -7.40
N THR A 269 -5.33 -8.16 -7.22
CA THR A 269 -6.16 -7.17 -6.51
C THR A 269 -6.19 -7.42 -5.00
N LEU A 270 -5.40 -8.37 -4.48
CA LEU A 270 -5.39 -8.73 -3.07
C LEU A 270 -4.82 -7.59 -2.22
N TYR A 271 -5.56 -7.21 -1.18
CA TYR A 271 -5.07 -6.24 -0.22
C TYR A 271 -3.93 -6.81 0.62
N ILE A 272 -2.86 -6.04 0.85
CA ILE A 272 -1.64 -6.52 1.50
C ILE A 272 -1.88 -7.11 2.91
N TYR A 273 -2.87 -6.61 3.65
CA TYR A 273 -3.18 -7.12 5.00
C TYR A 273 -4.08 -8.37 4.99
N ASP A 274 -4.65 -8.74 3.84
CA ASP A 274 -5.37 -10.02 3.68
C ASP A 274 -4.38 -11.17 3.42
N SER A 275 -3.09 -10.88 3.34
CA SER A 275 -2.03 -11.88 3.27
C SER A 275 -1.84 -12.63 4.59
N TRP A 276 -1.20 -13.80 4.54
CA TRP A 276 -0.86 -14.59 5.72
C TRP A 276 -0.07 -13.81 6.79
N PRO A 277 0.98 -13.02 6.45
CA PRO A 277 1.63 -12.14 7.42
C PRO A 277 0.70 -11.09 8.01
N GLY A 278 -0.21 -10.53 7.20
CA GLY A 278 -1.19 -9.53 7.63
C GLY A 278 -2.14 -10.08 8.71
N LEU A 279 -2.68 -11.29 8.50
CA LEU A 279 -3.50 -11.97 9.51
C LEU A 279 -2.71 -12.22 10.81
N GLY A 280 -1.43 -12.59 10.70
CA GLY A 280 -0.54 -12.75 11.85
C GLY A 280 -0.39 -11.46 12.67
N ILE A 281 -0.26 -10.31 12.00
CA ILE A 281 -0.22 -9.00 12.65
C ILE A 281 -1.52 -8.73 13.42
N CYS A 282 -2.68 -9.01 12.82
CA CYS A 282 -3.98 -8.82 13.46
C CYS A 282 -4.13 -9.68 14.73
N VAL A 283 -3.80 -10.98 14.65
CA VAL A 283 -3.89 -11.90 15.81
C VAL A 283 -2.96 -11.46 16.94
N MET A 284 -1.73 -11.09 16.60
CA MET A 284 -0.78 -10.60 17.60
C MET A 284 -1.26 -9.29 18.25
N GLN A 285 -1.83 -8.36 17.47
CA GLN A 285 -2.40 -7.12 18.01
C GLN A 285 -3.54 -7.39 19.00
N LEU A 286 -4.43 -8.33 18.70
CA LEU A 286 -5.47 -8.77 19.64
C LEU A 286 -4.87 -9.39 20.91
N GLY A 287 -3.80 -10.16 20.79
CA GLY A 287 -3.07 -10.71 21.94
C GLY A 287 -2.44 -9.61 22.81
N VAL A 288 -1.82 -8.61 22.19
CA VAL A 288 -1.24 -7.45 22.90
C VAL A 288 -2.33 -6.62 23.57
N LEU A 289 -3.48 -6.41 22.91
CA LEU A 289 -4.64 -5.75 23.50
C LEU A 289 -5.14 -6.51 24.75
N GLY A 290 -5.29 -7.83 24.66
CA GLY A 290 -5.67 -8.66 25.81
C GLY A 290 -4.68 -8.53 26.97
N TRP A 291 -3.38 -8.54 26.66
CA TRP A 291 -2.33 -8.35 27.66
C TRP A 291 -2.36 -6.94 28.29
N PHE A 292 -2.58 -5.91 27.47
CA PHE A 292 -2.72 -4.53 27.91
C PHE A 292 -3.90 -4.37 28.88
N ILE A 293 -5.08 -4.91 28.53
CA ILE A 293 -6.27 -4.88 29.38
C ILE A 293 -5.99 -5.57 30.72
N ASN A 294 -5.42 -6.79 30.70
CA ASN A 294 -5.11 -7.50 31.93
C ASN A 294 -4.13 -6.71 32.81
N THR A 295 -3.09 -6.14 32.21
CA THR A 295 -2.09 -5.33 32.93
C THR A 295 -2.73 -4.12 33.60
N ILE A 296 -3.62 -3.40 32.89
CA ILE A 296 -4.34 -2.25 33.47
C ILE A 296 -5.25 -2.69 34.62
N LEU A 297 -5.96 -3.81 34.48
CA LEU A 297 -6.86 -4.32 35.52
C LEU A 297 -6.07 -4.72 36.78
N GLU A 298 -4.92 -5.37 36.61
CA GLU A 298 -3.99 -5.68 37.70
C GLU A 298 -3.48 -4.39 38.36
N THR A 299 -2.95 -3.43 37.59
CA THR A 299 -2.45 -2.15 38.13
C THR A 299 -3.55 -1.38 38.88
N ARG A 300 -4.80 -1.41 38.40
CA ARG A 300 -5.96 -0.81 39.08
C ARG A 300 -6.22 -1.43 40.45
N SER A 301 -6.07 -2.75 40.57
CA SER A 301 -6.35 -3.48 41.81
C SER A 301 -5.42 -3.03 42.95
N TYR A 302 -4.18 -2.64 42.62
CA TYR A 302 -3.17 -2.18 43.58
C TYR A 302 -3.26 -0.67 43.92
N GLU A 303 -3.79 0.16 43.02
CA GLU A 303 -3.83 1.62 43.22
C GLU A 303 -4.99 2.04 44.16
N LYS A 304 -4.66 2.59 45.35
CA LYS A 304 -5.62 3.00 46.39
C LYS A 304 -6.23 4.40 46.16
N ALA A 305 -5.64 5.24 45.31
CA ALA A 305 -6.09 6.61 45.05
C ALA A 305 -7.21 6.68 43.98
N SER A 306 -8.37 7.26 44.32
CA SER A 306 -9.54 7.35 43.45
C SER A 306 -9.34 8.18 42.18
N ALA A 307 -8.55 9.26 42.23
CA ALA A 307 -8.26 10.11 41.09
C ALA A 307 -7.45 9.39 39.98
N LYS A 308 -6.47 8.56 40.36
CA LYS A 308 -5.67 7.78 39.42
C LYS A 308 -6.46 6.63 38.79
N ARG A 309 -7.40 6.02 39.52
CA ARG A 309 -8.31 4.99 38.98
C ARG A 309 -9.18 5.51 37.83
N TYR A 310 -9.62 6.77 37.90
CA TYR A 310 -10.43 7.40 36.85
C TYR A 310 -9.61 7.71 35.59
N PHE A 311 -8.33 8.08 35.73
CA PHE A 311 -7.40 8.27 34.61
C PHE A 311 -7.20 6.97 33.81
N PHE A 312 -6.92 5.85 34.48
CA PHE A 312 -6.74 4.56 33.80
C PHE A 312 -7.99 4.10 33.04
N LEU A 313 -9.20 4.33 33.57
CA LEU A 313 -10.46 4.01 32.87
C LEU A 313 -10.64 4.84 31.59
N ARG A 314 -10.34 6.14 31.61
CA ARG A 314 -10.42 6.99 30.41
C ARG A 314 -9.36 6.60 29.39
N VAL A 315 -8.12 6.39 29.82
CA VAL A 315 -7.00 6.01 28.95
C VAL A 315 -7.28 4.67 28.25
N SER A 316 -7.82 3.68 28.96
CA SER A 316 -8.14 2.36 28.37
C SER A 316 -9.18 2.43 27.26
N CYS A 317 -10.13 3.37 27.35
CA CYS A 317 -11.22 3.51 26.39
C CYS A 317 -10.88 4.42 25.20
N TRP A 318 -9.80 5.20 25.28
CA TRP A 318 -9.41 6.20 24.26
C TRP A 318 -8.16 5.81 23.45
N LEU A 319 -7.31 4.90 23.96
CA LEU A 319 -6.04 4.53 23.31
C LEU A 319 -6.14 3.38 22.29
N TRP A 320 -7.31 2.78 22.12
CA TRP A 320 -7.59 1.74 21.14
C TRP A 320 -8.79 2.11 20.29
#